data_AF-A0A9D4FRY5-F1
#
_entry.id   AF-A0A9D4FRY5-F1
#
_cell.length_a   1.000
_cell.length_b   1.000
_cell.length_c   1.000
_cell.angle_alpha   90.00
_cell.angle_beta   90.00
_cell.angle_gamma   90.00
#
_symmetry.space_group_name_H-M   'P 1'
#
loop_
_entity.id
_entity.type
_entity.pdbx_description
1 polymer ?
#
loop_
_entity_poly.entity_id
_entity_poly.type
_entity_poly.pdbx_seq_one_letter_code
_entity_poly.pdbx_strand_id
1 'polypeptide(L)' 'MTYSTKVLETSTASAPIVTLAATPTASGATINYAFTAAGNPDSVGAIGLTTGAITLATGKSIDYETTTSIVFVVT' A
#
# COMPACT_ATOMS: atom_id res chain seq x y z
N MET A 1 1.29 -7.97 -11.60
CA MET A 1 0.65 -8.70 -10.48
C MET A 1 -0.35 -7.75 -9.86
N THR A 2 -1.58 -8.18 -9.61
CA THR A 2 -2.61 -7.33 -8.98
C THR A 2 -2.99 -7.97 -7.65
N TYR A 3 -3.00 -7.19 -6.58
CA TYR A 3 -3.44 -7.62 -5.26
C TYR A 3 -4.76 -6.93 -4.92
N SER A 4 -5.72 -7.69 -4.41
CA SER A 4 -7.00 -7.17 -3.94
C SER A 4 -7.23 -7.64 -2.52
N THR A 5 -7.57 -6.71 -1.63
CA THR A 5 -7.83 -6.95 -0.22
C THR A 5 -9.06 -6.16 0.21
N LYS A 6 -9.61 -6.49 1.38
CA LYS A 6 -10.66 -5.71 2.02
C LYS A 6 -10.10 -5.12 3.30
N VAL A 7 -10.44 -3.86 3.56
CA VAL A 7 -10.07 -3.13 4.78
C VAL A 7 -11.34 -2.54 5.36
N LEU A 8 -11.47 -2.54 6.68
CA LEU A 8 -12.58 -1.87 7.34
C LEU A 8 -12.34 -0.36 7.35
N GLU A 9 -13.38 0.43 7.15
CA GLU A 9 -13.30 1.89 7.26
C GLU A 9 -12.90 2.36 8.67
N THR A 10 -13.21 1.55 9.68
CA THR A 10 -12.84 1.78 11.08
C THR A 10 -11.38 1.45 11.38
N SER A 11 -10.58 1.12 10.36
CA SER A 11 -9.15 0.87 10.52
C SER A 11 -8.42 2.12 10.97
N THR A 12 -7.53 1.95 11.94
CA THR A 12 -6.71 3.04 12.46
C THR A 12 -5.44 3.22 11.63
N ALA A 13 -4.75 4.35 11.85
CA ALA A 13 -3.43 4.58 11.29
C ALA A 13 -2.48 3.38 11.53
N SER A 14 -1.65 3.07 10.54
CA SER A 14 -0.74 1.93 10.50
C SER A 14 -1.40 0.55 10.40
N ALA A 15 -2.72 0.47 10.22
CA ALA A 15 -3.39 -0.79 9.92
C ALA A 15 -2.83 -1.40 8.62
N PRO A 16 -2.51 -2.71 8.61
CA PRO A 16 -2.02 -3.39 7.41
C PRO A 16 -3.13 -3.51 6.37
N ILE A 17 -2.85 -3.10 5.13
CA ILE A 17 -3.76 -3.23 4.00
C ILE A 17 -3.37 -4.47 3.19
N VAL A 18 -2.13 -4.49 2.70
CA VAL A 18 -1.59 -5.59 1.88
C VAL A 18 -0.07 -5.60 1.97
N THR A 19 0.55 -6.77 1.80
CA THR A 19 2.00 -6.90 1.69
C THR A 19 2.36 -7.40 0.30
N LEU A 20 3.19 -6.63 -0.40
CA LEU A 20 3.72 -7.00 -1.71
C LEU A 20 4.95 -7.89 -1.52
N ALA A 21 5.04 -8.93 -2.35
CA ALA A 21 6.20 -9.81 -2.39
C ALA A 21 6.70 -9.89 -3.83
N ALA A 22 7.87 -9.31 -4.08
CA ALA A 22 8.62 -9.46 -5.31
C ALA A 22 9.86 -10.35 -5.07
N THR A 23 10.26 -11.08 -6.11
CA THR A 23 11.45 -11.93 -6.10
C THR A 23 12.50 -11.30 -7.00
N PRO A 24 13.71 -11.00 -6.50
CA PRO A 24 14.75 -10.40 -7.32
C PRO A 24 15.22 -11.42 -8.37
N THR A 25 15.48 -10.97 -9.59
CA THR A 25 15.98 -11.82 -10.68
C THR A 25 17.45 -12.20 -10.49
N ALA A 26 18.20 -11.41 -9.71
CA ALA A 26 19.58 -11.67 -9.34
C ALA A 26 19.69 -12.04 -7.85
N SER A 27 20.49 -13.07 -7.54
CA SER A 27 20.77 -13.48 -6.16
C SER A 27 21.45 -12.34 -5.39
N GLY A 28 20.92 -12.00 -4.22
CA GLY A 28 21.45 -10.94 -3.35
C GLY A 28 21.02 -9.51 -3.69
N ALA A 29 20.18 -9.29 -4.71
CA ALA A 29 19.65 -7.96 -4.99
C ALA A 29 18.60 -7.53 -3.95
N THR A 30 18.64 -6.26 -3.55
CA THR A 30 17.62 -5.63 -2.70
C THR A 30 16.44 -5.18 -3.54
N ILE A 31 15.23 -5.34 -3.02
CA ILE A 31 14.02 -4.79 -3.62
C ILE A 31 13.59 -3.58 -2.80
N ASN A 32 13.40 -2.46 -3.51
CA ASN A 32 12.90 -1.22 -2.96
C ASN A 32 11.52 -0.99 -3.54
N TYR A 33 10.52 -0.84 -2.69
CA TYR A 33 9.14 -0.54 -3.08
C TYR A 33 8.86 0.94 -2.92
N ALA A 34 8.28 1.56 -3.95
CA ALA A 34 7.80 2.93 -3.89
C ALA A 34 6.47 3.08 -4.63
N PHE A 35 5.59 3.96 -4.17
CA PHE A 35 4.43 4.36 -4.97
C PHE A 35 4.89 5.14 -6.20
N THR A 36 4.20 4.97 -7.33
CA THR A 36 4.37 5.87 -8.46
C THR A 36 3.87 7.26 -8.10
N ALA A 37 4.23 8.28 -8.90
CA ALA A 37 3.86 9.68 -8.64
C ALA A 37 2.34 9.90 -8.45
N ALA A 38 1.49 9.07 -9.07
CA ALA A 38 0.04 9.07 -8.90
C ALA A 38 -0.51 7.76 -8.30
N GLY A 39 0.36 6.93 -7.74
CA GLY A 39 0.06 5.57 -7.27
C GLY A 39 -0.43 5.49 -5.83
N ASN A 40 -0.63 6.63 -5.16
CA ASN A 40 -1.12 6.72 -3.79
C ASN A 40 -2.03 7.95 -3.67
N PRO A 41 -3.30 7.85 -4.10
CA PRO A 41 -4.24 8.96 -4.04
C PRO A 41 -4.37 9.48 -2.61
N ASP A 42 -4.38 10.80 -2.46
CA ASP A 42 -4.47 11.54 -1.20
C ASP A 42 -3.45 11.13 -0.12
N SER A 43 -2.37 10.44 -0.52
CA SER A 43 -1.39 9.84 0.39
C SER A 43 -2.05 8.97 1.47
N VAL A 44 -3.09 8.22 1.11
CA VAL A 44 -3.84 7.36 2.04
C VAL A 44 -2.99 6.19 2.53
N GLY A 45 -2.12 5.64 1.68
CA GLY A 45 -1.23 4.54 2.02
C GLY A 45 0.17 4.99 2.45
N ALA A 46 0.86 4.16 3.23
CA ALA A 46 2.30 4.18 3.43
C ALA A 46 2.87 2.82 3.01
N ILE A 47 4.07 2.78 2.42
CA ILE A 47 4.71 1.53 2.01
C ILE A 47 6.07 1.36 2.68
N GLY A 48 6.32 0.19 3.23
CA GLY A 48 7.65 -0.19 3.74
C GLY A 48 8.63 -0.43 2.59
N LEU A 49 9.69 0.37 2.52
CA LEU A 49 10.67 0.37 1.43
C LEU A 49 11.23 -1.02 1.11
N THR A 50 11.50 -1.85 2.11
CA THR A 50 12.10 -3.19 1.94
C THR A 50 11.14 -4.33 2.23
N THR A 51 10.00 -4.05 2.87
CA THR A 51 9.02 -5.08 3.26
C THR A 51 7.86 -5.20 2.28
N GLY A 52 7.60 -4.17 1.47
CA GLY A 52 6.44 -4.11 0.58
C GLY A 52 5.11 -4.03 1.33
N ALA A 53 5.13 -3.84 2.66
CA ALA A 53 3.93 -3.71 3.47
C ALA A 53 3.29 -2.34 3.23
N ILE A 54 2.09 -2.35 2.66
CA ILE A 54 1.24 -1.17 2.53
C ILE A 54 0.34 -1.09 3.76
N THR A 55 0.40 0.03 4.47
CA THR A 55 -0.41 0.34 5.64
C THR A 55 -1.21 1.62 5.43
N LEU A 56 -2.23 1.84 6.24
CA LEU A 56 -2.91 3.13 6.29
C LEU A 56 -1.96 4.20 6.85
N ALA A 57 -1.79 5.32 6.15
CA ALA A 57 -0.88 6.38 6.58
C ALA A 57 -1.38 7.07 7.86
N THR A 58 -0.45 7.63 8.62
CA THR A 58 -0.78 8.33 9.86
C THR A 58 -1.67 9.54 9.61
N GLY A 59 -2.75 9.66 10.39
CA GLY A 59 -3.72 10.75 10.25
C GLY A 59 -4.67 10.60 9.06
N LYS A 60 -4.65 9.46 8.37
CA LYS A 60 -5.62 9.12 7.32
C LYS A 60 -6.71 8.21 7.87
N SER A 61 -7.89 8.36 7.31
CA SER A 61 -9.05 7.49 7.51
C SER A 61 -9.55 7.03 6.14
N ILE A 62 -10.26 5.91 6.14
CA ILE A 62 -10.99 5.43 4.98
C ILE A 62 -12.46 5.71 5.26
N ASP A 63 -13.16 6.26 4.28
CA ASP A 63 -14.58 6.55 4.34
C ASP A 63 -15.21 5.87 3.12
N TYR A 64 -16.00 4.84 3.37
CA TYR A 64 -16.54 4.00 2.29
C TYR A 64 -17.64 4.72 1.51
N GLU A 65 -18.42 5.58 2.17
CA GLU A 65 -19.48 6.39 1.56
C GLU A 65 -18.92 7.37 0.52
N THR A 66 -17.71 7.88 0.74
CA THR A 66 -17.03 8.78 -0.20
C THR A 66 -16.14 8.03 -1.19
N THR A 67 -15.42 7.00 -0.73
CA THR A 67 -14.41 6.28 -1.50
C THR A 67 -14.58 4.77 -1.36
N THR A 68 -15.32 4.19 -2.30
CA THR A 68 -15.64 2.75 -2.28
C THR A 68 -14.47 1.85 -2.65
N SER A 69 -13.42 2.40 -3.28
CA SER A 69 -12.22 1.65 -3.66
C SER A 69 -11.01 2.57 -3.73
N ILE A 70 -9.86 2.07 -3.26
CA ILE A 70 -8.57 2.75 -3.32
C ILE A 70 -7.62 1.87 -4.14
N VAL A 71 -6.99 2.45 -5.15
CA VAL A 71 -6.03 1.76 -6.02
C VAL A 71 -4.64 2.29 -5.74
N PHE A 72 -3.72 1.37 -5.45
CA PHE A 72 -2.30 1.67 -5.30
C PHE A 72 -1.51 1.17 -6.52
N VAL A 73 -0.58 1.99 -7.00
CA VAL A 73 0.36 1.62 -8.07
C VAL A 73 1.77 1.76 -7.53
N VAL A 74 2.52 0.65 -7.53
CA VAL A 74 3.84 0.52 -6.91
C VAL A 74 4.87 0.10 -7.95
N THR A 75 6.08 0.61 -7.84
CA THR A 75 7.28 0.23 -8.61
C THR A 75 8.34 -0.35 -7.70
#